data_AF-A0AAW1GVW5-F1
#
_entry.id   AF-A0AAW1GVW5-F1
#
_cell.length_a   1.000
_cell.length_b   1.000
_cell.length_c   1.000
_cell.angle_alpha   90.00
_cell.angle_beta   90.00
_cell.angle_gamma   90.00
#
_symmetry.space_group_name_H-M   'P 1'
#
loop_
_entity.id
_entity.type
_entity.pdbx_description
1 polymer ?
#
loop_
_entity_poly.entity_id
_entity_poly.type
_entity_poly.pdbx_seq_one_letter_code
_entity_poly.pdbx_strand_id
1 'polypeptide(L)'
;MGQTLLIAPIPGVKQWEKTGLPEPTPPPLRTMTGRPSSKKRRKEIGEGTTGQVKRQKKSNKCGKCGQLGHSKRTYKNEPMPQEPKNKGGRPVEQSASAK
;
A
#
# COMPACT_ATOMS: atom_id res chain seq x y z
N MET A 1 -2.48 8.74 57.20
CA MET A 1 -3.80 8.23 56.75
C MET A 1 -3.81 8.21 55.22
N GLY A 2 -3.16 7.22 54.61
CA GLY A 2 -3.15 7.08 53.15
C GLY A 2 -4.39 6.32 52.71
N GLN A 3 -5.25 6.92 51.90
CA GLN A 3 -6.39 6.23 51.31
C GLN A 3 -5.87 5.25 50.25
N THR A 4 -5.94 3.96 50.53
CA THR A 4 -5.81 2.93 49.50
C THR A 4 -7.03 3.03 48.60
N LEU A 5 -6.87 3.59 47.41
CA LEU A 5 -7.92 3.62 46.41
C LEU A 5 -8.15 2.17 45.93
N LEU A 6 -9.19 1.52 46.45
CA LEU A 6 -9.74 0.32 45.82
C LEU A 6 -10.34 0.74 44.48
N ILE A 7 -9.56 0.61 43.42
CA ILE A 7 -10.04 0.78 42.04
C ILE A 7 -10.61 -0.56 41.61
N ALA A 8 -11.93 -0.66 41.54
CA ALA A 8 -12.57 -1.80 40.91
C ALA A 8 -12.32 -1.76 39.39
N PRO A 9 -12.14 -2.91 38.73
CA PRO A 9 -11.96 -2.96 37.29
C PRO A 9 -13.22 -2.48 36.59
N ILE A 10 -13.05 -1.67 35.55
CA ILE A 10 -14.16 -1.33 34.65
C ILE A 10 -14.54 -2.61 33.87
N PRO A 11 -15.83 -2.99 33.85
CA PRO A 11 -16.28 -4.16 33.09
C PRO A 11 -15.91 -4.03 31.61
N GLY A 12 -15.67 -5.15 30.94
CA GLY A 12 -15.32 -5.13 29.52
C GLY A 12 -16.48 -4.67 28.65
N VAL A 13 -16.20 -4.18 27.44
CA VAL A 13 -17.21 -3.66 26.49
C VAL A 13 -18.38 -4.63 26.25
N LYS A 14 -18.12 -5.95 26.30
CA LYS A 14 -19.15 -7.00 26.14
C LYS A 14 -20.12 -7.11 27.32
N GLN A 15 -19.73 -6.62 28.49
CA GLN A 15 -20.51 -6.64 29.74
C GLN A 15 -21.30 -5.34 29.94
N TRP A 16 -21.12 -4.34 29.08
CA TRP A 16 -21.87 -3.09 29.14
C TRP A 16 -23.31 -3.32 28.69
N GLU A 17 -24.24 -2.64 29.36
CA GLU A 17 -25.65 -2.65 28.96
C GLU A 17 -25.78 -2.07 27.54
N LYS A 18 -26.55 -2.75 26.69
CA LYS A 18 -26.80 -2.30 25.32
C LYS A 18 -27.88 -1.24 25.35
N THR A 19 -27.53 0.01 25.07
CA THR A 19 -28.51 1.08 24.93
C THR A 19 -29.27 0.91 23.60
N GLY A 20 -30.59 1.09 23.60
CA GLY A 20 -31.42 1.09 22.38
C GLY A 20 -31.27 2.37 21.53
N LEU A 21 -30.26 3.19 21.80
CA LEU A 21 -29.95 4.39 21.05
C LEU A 21 -29.21 4.02 19.75
N PRO A 22 -29.37 4.81 18.69
CA PRO A 22 -28.57 4.63 17.49
C PRO A 22 -27.08 4.82 17.81
N GLU A 23 -26.22 4.08 17.10
CA GLU A 23 -24.78 4.24 17.23
C GLU A 23 -24.37 5.68 16.86
N PRO A 24 -23.41 6.28 17.61
CA PRO A 24 -22.93 7.60 17.30
C PRO A 24 -22.26 7.61 15.92
N THR A 25 -22.57 8.61 15.11
CA THR A 25 -21.90 8.80 13.82
C THR A 25 -20.40 9.02 14.04
N PRO A 26 -19.53 8.47 13.18
CA PRO A 26 -18.11 8.72 13.28
C PRO A 26 -17.83 10.22 13.18
N PRO A 27 -16.77 10.71 13.85
CA PRO A 27 -16.38 12.11 13.73
C PRO A 27 -16.08 12.42 12.25
N PRO A 28 -16.41 13.64 11.79
CA PRO A 28 -16.13 14.04 10.42
C PRO A 28 -14.62 13.96 10.17
N LEU A 29 -14.24 13.27 9.08
CA LEU A 29 -12.85 13.19 8.66
C LEU A 29 -12.37 14.60 8.26
N ARG A 30 -11.41 15.14 9.03
CA ARG A 30 -10.78 16.42 8.70
C ARG A 30 -9.53 16.16 7.87
N THR A 31 -9.52 16.65 6.64
CA THR A 31 -8.27 16.76 5.88
C THR A 31 -7.41 17.81 6.56
N MET A 32 -6.33 17.38 7.20
CA MET A 32 -5.35 18.30 7.76
C MET A 32 -4.76 19.11 6.61
N THR A 33 -4.73 20.44 6.75
CA THR A 33 -4.03 21.31 5.81
C THR A 33 -2.58 20.86 5.77
N GLY A 34 -2.21 20.19 4.69
CA GLY A 34 -0.88 19.62 4.54
C GLY A 34 0.20 20.70 4.59
N ARG A 35 1.45 20.27 4.55
CA ARG A 35 2.59 21.19 4.49
C ARG A 35 2.44 22.15 3.29
N PRO A 36 2.47 23.48 3.49
CA PRO A 36 2.35 24.43 2.39
C PRO A 36 3.47 24.19 1.37
N SER A 37 3.08 23.92 0.12
CA SER A 37 4.00 23.59 -0.98
C SER A 37 5.00 24.71 -1.28
N SER A 38 4.65 25.94 -0.91
CA SER A 38 5.36 27.18 -1.28
C SER A 38 6.76 27.29 -0.70
N LYS A 39 7.06 26.64 0.44
CA LYS A 39 8.39 26.65 1.06
C LYS A 39 8.93 25.24 1.22
N LYS A 40 9.80 24.83 0.30
CA LYS A 40 10.67 23.65 0.50
C LYS A 40 11.64 23.94 1.66
N ARG A 41 11.99 22.90 2.43
CA ARG A 41 13.03 23.00 3.47
C ARG A 41 14.35 23.40 2.80
N ARG A 42 15.19 24.19 3.48
CA ARG A 42 16.57 24.46 3.04
C ARG A 42 17.31 23.13 2.92
N LYS A 43 17.90 22.87 1.75
CA LYS A 43 18.68 21.68 1.48
C LYS A 43 20.11 21.84 2.01
N GLU A 44 20.65 20.78 2.58
CA GLU A 44 22.07 20.72 2.98
C GLU A 44 22.98 20.58 1.75
N ILE A 45 24.27 20.91 1.92
CA ILE A 45 25.28 20.77 0.86
C ILE A 45 25.36 19.28 0.47
N GLY A 46 25.01 18.95 -0.78
CA GLY A 46 24.93 17.57 -1.29
C GLY A 46 23.52 17.03 -1.52
N GLU A 47 22.46 17.69 -1.02
CA GLU A 47 21.05 17.32 -1.28
C GLU A 47 20.50 17.88 -2.62
N GLY A 48 21.39 18.32 -3.51
CA GLY A 48 21.09 18.73 -4.89
C GLY A 48 20.27 17.66 -5.63
N THR A 49 19.49 18.06 -6.65
CA THR A 49 18.44 17.26 -7.30
C THR A 49 18.90 15.84 -7.66
N THR A 50 18.72 14.91 -6.73
CA THR A 50 18.87 13.49 -7.00
C THR A 50 17.73 13.09 -7.91
N GLY A 51 18.07 12.73 -9.14
CA GLY A 51 17.22 11.81 -9.89
C GLY A 51 16.43 12.38 -11.06
N GLN A 52 17.06 13.11 -11.97
CA GLN A 52 16.78 12.79 -13.38
C GLN A 52 17.58 11.55 -13.76
N VAL A 53 17.22 10.40 -13.17
CA VAL A 53 17.64 9.11 -13.71
C VAL A 53 16.88 8.99 -15.03
N LYS A 54 17.52 9.36 -16.14
CA LYS A 54 17.00 9.10 -17.49
C LYS A 54 16.92 7.59 -17.64
N ARG A 55 15.80 7.00 -17.25
CA ARG A 55 15.53 5.58 -17.44
C ARG A 55 15.61 5.32 -18.93
N GLN A 56 16.53 4.44 -19.35
CA GLN A 56 16.64 4.07 -20.76
C GLN A 56 15.27 3.66 -21.26
N LYS A 57 14.82 4.27 -22.36
CA LYS A 57 13.50 4.03 -22.95
C LYS A 57 13.46 2.59 -23.45
N LYS A 58 12.95 1.67 -22.65
CA LYS A 58 12.70 0.30 -23.09
C LYS A 58 11.48 0.29 -24.01
N SER A 59 11.61 -0.34 -25.17
CA SER A 59 10.51 -0.52 -26.10
C SER A 59 9.40 -1.34 -25.45
N ASN A 60 8.14 -0.92 -25.67
CA ASN A 60 6.99 -1.62 -25.13
C ASN A 60 6.83 -2.99 -25.82
N LYS A 61 6.58 -4.02 -25.03
CA LYS A 61 6.23 -5.38 -25.50
C LYS A 61 4.72 -5.51 -25.51
N CYS A 62 4.17 -6.11 -26.56
CA CYS A 62 2.75 -6.39 -26.62
C CYS A 62 2.35 -7.41 -25.53
N GLY A 63 1.33 -7.11 -24.73
CA GLY A 63 0.87 -8.01 -23.67
C GLY A 63 0.20 -9.31 -24.16
N LYS A 64 -0.10 -9.42 -25.46
CA LYS A 64 -0.69 -10.62 -26.10
C LYS A 64 0.38 -11.49 -26.79
N CYS A 65 1.21 -10.95 -27.68
CA CYS A 65 2.24 -11.73 -28.41
C CYS A 65 3.69 -11.54 -27.93
N GLY A 66 3.95 -10.64 -26.97
CA GLY A 66 5.30 -10.39 -26.47
C GLY A 66 6.22 -9.62 -27.42
N GLN A 67 5.81 -9.40 -28.68
CA GLN A 67 6.61 -8.72 -29.70
C GLN A 67 6.75 -7.22 -29.42
N LEU A 68 7.87 -6.66 -29.90
CA LEU A 68 8.16 -5.23 -29.83
C LEU A 68 7.50 -4.47 -30.98
N GLY A 69 7.21 -3.19 -30.78
CA GLY A 69 6.71 -2.29 -31.83
C GLY A 69 5.19 -2.07 -31.83
N HIS A 70 4.43 -2.78 -30.98
CA HIS A 70 3.00 -2.51 -30.80
C HIS A 70 2.55 -2.81 -29.36
N SER A 71 1.43 -2.21 -28.97
CA SER A 71 0.83 -2.43 -27.65
C SER A 71 -0.35 -3.40 -27.77
N LYS A 72 -0.86 -3.90 -26.65
CA LYS A 72 -2.07 -4.75 -26.61
C LYS A 72 -3.26 -4.11 -27.34
N ARG A 73 -3.32 -2.77 -27.40
CA ARG A 73 -4.40 -2.01 -28.05
C ARG A 73 -4.37 -2.07 -29.58
N THR A 74 -3.18 -2.15 -30.18
CA THR A 74 -2.98 -2.20 -31.64
C THR A 74 -2.71 -3.63 -32.14
N TYR A 75 -3.00 -4.62 -31.29
CA TYR A 75 -2.77 -6.03 -31.60
C TYR A 75 -3.70 -6.51 -32.72
N LYS A 76 -3.13 -6.94 -33.84
CA LYS A 76 -3.82 -7.69 -34.88
C LYS A 76 -3.83 -9.15 -34.45
N ASN A 77 -4.99 -9.79 -34.56
CA ASN A 77 -5.37 -11.00 -33.82
C ASN A 77 -4.69 -12.28 -34.36
N GLU A 78 -3.36 -12.33 -34.35
CA GLU A 78 -2.64 -13.56 -34.67
C GLU A 78 -2.58 -14.46 -33.42
N PRO A 79 -3.00 -15.73 -33.48
CA PRO A 79 -2.89 -16.64 -32.34
C PRO A 79 -1.45 -17.11 -32.18
N MET A 80 -0.84 -16.85 -31.02
CA MET A 80 0.51 -17.31 -30.69
C MET A 80 0.52 -18.02 -29.32
N PRO A 81 1.39 -19.04 -29.12
CA PRO A 81 1.57 -19.67 -27.82
C PRO A 81 1.99 -18.65 -26.76
N GLN A 82 1.25 -18.62 -25.64
CA GLN A 82 1.58 -17.74 -24.52
C GLN A 82 2.59 -18.44 -23.61
N GLU A 83 3.77 -17.85 -23.44
CA GLU A 83 4.72 -18.31 -22.43
C GLU A 83 4.13 -18.11 -21.01
N PRO A 84 4.40 -19.05 -20.07
CA PRO A 84 3.89 -18.96 -18.71
C PRO A 84 4.46 -17.71 -18.01
N LYS A 85 3.56 -16.79 -17.65
CA LYS A 85 3.92 -15.57 -16.92
C LYS A 85 4.24 -15.92 -15.47
N ASN A 86 5.50 -15.74 -15.06
CA ASN A 86 5.87 -15.80 -13.65
C ASN A 86 5.13 -14.69 -12.88
N LYS A 87 4.19 -15.09 -12.01
CA LYS A 87 3.54 -14.20 -11.05
C LYS A 87 4.58 -13.91 -9.97
N GLY A 88 5.44 -12.92 -10.21
CA GLY A 88 6.46 -12.53 -9.24
C GLY A 88 5.85 -12.39 -7.83
N GLY A 89 6.51 -13.02 -6.86
CA GLY A 89 6.09 -13.10 -5.46
C GLY A 89 7.28 -13.48 -4.59
N ARG A 90 7.16 -13.25 -3.28
CA ARG A 90 8.15 -13.69 -2.27
C ARG A 90 8.28 -15.22 -2.38
N PRO A 91 9.50 -15.79 -2.53
CA PRO A 91 9.65 -17.23 -2.54
C PRO A 91 9.10 -17.79 -1.23
N VAL A 92 8.17 -18.74 -1.34
CA VAL A 92 7.64 -19.46 -0.19
C VAL A 92 8.69 -20.49 0.18
N GLU A 93 9.32 -20.31 1.33
CA GLU A 93 10.24 -21.27 1.91
C GLU A 93 9.44 -22.52 2.26
N GLN A 94 9.70 -23.62 1.55
CA GLN A 94 9.11 -24.91 1.85
C GLN A 94 9.80 -25.46 3.10
N SER A 95 9.11 -25.48 4.24
CA SER A 95 9.60 -26.13 5.45
C SER A 95 9.70 -27.64 5.20
N ALA A 96 10.92 -28.15 5.19
CA ALA A 96 11.20 -29.58 5.11
C ALA A 96 10.63 -30.28 6.35
N SER A 97 9.70 -31.21 6.13
CA SER A 97 9.36 -32.22 7.14
C SER A 97 10.57 -33.12 7.34
N ALA A 98 11.15 -33.11 8.54
CA ALA A 98 12.06 -34.14 8.99
C ALA A 98 11.24 -35.25 9.66
N LYS A 99 11.55 -36.47 9.24
CA LYS A 99 11.03 -37.76 9.69
C LYS A 99 11.25 -38.01 11.18
#